data_AF-A0A1B6GLE4-F1
#
_entry.id   AF-A0A1B6GLE4-F1
#
_cell.length_a   1.000
_cell.length_b   1.000
_cell.length_c   1.000
_cell.angle_alpha   90.00
_cell.angle_beta   90.00
_cell.angle_gamma   90.00
#
_symmetry.space_group_name_H-M   'P 1'
#
loop_
_entity.id
_entity.type
_entity.pdbx_description
1 polymer ?
#
loop_
_entity_poly.entity_id
_entity_poly.type
_entity_poly.pdbx_seq_one_letter_code
_entity_poly.pdbx_strand_id
1 'polypeptide(L)'
;MLTESVLAKHEVFLGGSCNPTTWRHDIAIPLLKGLGITYYNPQVEDWSVELVEQEHEAKQTANVLFYVIDSQTRNVVGMIEAAAFAGARRRLVLVIKPY
;
A
#
# COMPACT_ATOMS: atom_id res chain seq x y z
N MET A 1 -7.82 28.90 9.39
CA MET A 1 -8.45 27.62 9.78
C MET A 1 -7.39 26.55 9.65
N LEU A 2 -6.99 25.93 10.77
CA LEU A 2 -6.23 24.70 10.73
C LEU A 2 -7.21 23.62 10.28
N THR A 3 -6.99 23.06 9.09
CA THR A 3 -7.68 21.83 8.69
C THR A 3 -7.32 20.75 9.68
N GLU A 4 -8.29 20.22 10.42
CA GLU A 4 -8.09 18.99 11.19
C GLU A 4 -7.48 17.96 10.25
N SER A 5 -6.24 17.54 10.54
CA SER A 5 -5.70 16.38 9.86
C SER A 5 -6.58 15.21 10.31
N VAL A 6 -7.34 14.64 9.39
CA VAL A 6 -7.90 13.30 9.61
C VAL A 6 -6.68 12.43 9.93
N LEU A 7 -6.54 12.04 11.20
CA LEU A 7 -5.43 11.19 11.63
C LEU A 7 -5.53 9.91 10.80
N ALA A 8 -4.52 9.67 9.97
CA ALA A 8 -4.46 8.47 9.15
C ALA A 8 -4.58 7.26 10.07
N LYS A 9 -5.62 6.43 9.88
CA LYS A 9 -5.81 5.19 10.64
C LYS A 9 -4.60 4.25 10.49
N HIS A 10 -3.93 4.33 9.34
CA HIS A 10 -2.69 3.62 9.05
C HIS A 10 -1.71 4.59 8.38
N GLU A 11 -0.49 4.65 8.87
CA GLU A 11 0.55 5.53 8.30
C GLU A 11 1.03 5.06 6.93
N VAL A 12 1.12 3.74 6.71
CA VAL A 12 1.64 3.14 5.47
C VAL A 12 0.61 2.23 4.81
N PHE A 13 0.29 2.46 3.54
CA PHE A 13 -0.48 1.53 2.72
C PHE A 13 0.46 0.59 1.96
N LEU A 14 0.24 -0.73 2.03
CA LEU A 14 1.09 -1.75 1.41
C LEU A 14 0.52 -2.23 0.05
N GLY A 15 0.74 -1.46 -1.01
CA GLY A 15 0.26 -1.73 -2.35
C GLY A 15 1.21 -2.56 -3.23
N GLY A 16 0.71 -2.98 -4.39
CA GLY A 16 1.50 -3.70 -5.39
C GLY A 16 1.39 -5.22 -5.29
N SER A 17 2.43 -5.95 -5.72
CA SER A 17 2.39 -7.36 -6.08
C SER A 17 1.81 -8.18 -4.93
N CYS A 18 0.85 -9.04 -5.27
CA CYS A 18 0.08 -9.84 -4.31
C CYS A 18 0.57 -11.29 -4.37
N ASN A 19 -0.29 -12.27 -4.62
CA ASN A 19 0.12 -13.67 -4.75
C ASN A 19 0.90 -13.90 -6.05
N PRO A 20 2.02 -14.66 -6.05
CA PRO A 20 2.52 -15.51 -4.95
C PRO A 20 3.60 -14.84 -4.05
N THR A 21 3.71 -13.51 -4.06
CA THR A 21 4.80 -12.80 -3.36
C THR A 21 4.58 -12.73 -1.85
N THR A 22 5.67 -12.72 -1.10
CA THR A 22 5.67 -12.75 0.38
C THR A 22 6.30 -11.51 1.02
N TRP A 23 6.70 -10.50 0.24
CA TRP A 23 7.44 -9.32 0.73
C TRP A 23 6.73 -8.58 1.87
N ARG A 24 5.38 -8.60 1.90
CA ARG A 24 4.60 -8.05 3.01
C ARG A 24 4.87 -8.82 4.30
N HIS A 25 4.72 -10.14 4.24
CA HIS A 25 4.87 -11.03 5.39
C HIS A 25 6.32 -11.12 5.87
N ASP A 26 7.26 -11.34 4.95
CA ASP A 26 8.65 -11.67 5.27
C ASP A 26 9.46 -10.44 5.69
N ILE A 27 9.14 -9.25 5.16
CA ILE A 27 10.00 -8.07 5.27
C ILE A 27 9.23 -6.85 5.81
N ALA A 28 8.20 -6.38 5.10
CA ALA A 28 7.62 -5.07 5.37
C ALA A 28 6.88 -5.03 6.72
N ILE A 29 6.02 -6.01 6.99
CA ILE A 29 5.22 -6.06 8.22
C ILE A 29 6.11 -6.21 9.48
N PRO A 30 7.08 -7.14 9.53
CA PRO A 30 7.99 -7.24 10.67
C PRO A 30 8.77 -5.94 10.93
N LEU A 31 9.29 -5.31 9.89
CA LEU A 31 10.04 -4.05 10.01
C LEU A 31 9.16 -2.91 10.53
N LEU A 32 7.97 -2.72 9.96
CA LEU A 32 7.05 -1.66 10.40
C LEU A 32 6.58 -1.87 11.83
N LYS A 33 6.27 -3.11 12.23
CA LYS A 33 5.96 -3.47 13.63
C LYS A 33 7.12 -3.16 14.57
N GLY A 34 8.35 -3.54 14.19
CA GLY A 34 9.55 -3.28 14.99
C GLY A 34 9.85 -1.79 15.20
N LEU A 35 9.39 -0.94 14.27
CA LEU A 35 9.52 0.52 14.34
C LEU A 35 8.30 1.22 14.95
N GLY A 36 7.24 0.49 15.31
CA GLY A 36 6.00 1.07 15.83
C GLY A 36 5.17 1.83 14.80
N ILE A 37 5.36 1.56 13.50
CA ILE A 37 4.66 2.23 12.40
C ILE A 37 3.39 1.45 12.05
N THR A 38 2.25 2.14 12.00
CA THR A 38 0.97 1.54 11.62
C THR A 38 0.85 1.35 10.11
N TYR A 39 0.21 0.27 9.68
CA TYR A 39 0.11 -0.08 8.26
C TYR A 39 -1.22 -0.75 7.89
N TYR A 40 -1.64 -0.57 6.65
CA TYR A 40 -2.75 -1.30 6.05
C TYR A 40 -2.23 -2.33 5.05
N ASN A 41 -2.59 -3.60 5.27
CA ASN A 41 -2.32 -4.69 4.34
C ASN A 41 -3.60 -5.04 3.55
N PRO A 42 -3.68 -4.73 2.24
CA PRO A 42 -4.84 -5.07 1.41
C PRO A 42 -4.92 -6.56 1.04
N GLN A 43 -3.84 -7.33 1.24
CA GLN A 43 -3.80 -8.75 0.93
C GLN A 43 -4.41 -9.55 2.09
N VAL A 44 -5.64 -10.01 1.89
CA VAL A 44 -6.40 -10.87 2.80
C VAL A 44 -6.65 -12.24 2.16
N GLU A 45 -6.91 -13.25 2.98
CA GLU A 45 -7.25 -14.60 2.51
C GLU A 45 -8.68 -14.66 1.96
N ASP A 46 -9.64 -14.09 2.70
CA ASP A 46 -11.06 -14.02 2.31
C ASP A 46 -11.40 -12.62 1.79
N TRP A 47 -11.61 -12.50 0.49
CA TRP A 47 -12.02 -11.24 -0.14
C TRP A 47 -13.53 -11.03 -0.05
N SER A 48 -13.95 -9.80 0.21
CA SER A 48 -15.35 -9.37 0.24
C SER A 48 -15.48 -7.95 -0.32
N VAL A 49 -16.70 -7.57 -0.70
CA VAL A 49 -16.97 -6.26 -1.31
C VAL A 49 -16.73 -5.13 -0.30
N GLU A 50 -16.98 -5.37 0.98
CA GLU A 50 -16.77 -4.41 2.06
C GLU A 50 -15.29 -4.01 2.20
N LEU A 51 -14.36 -4.89 1.81
CA LEU A 51 -12.93 -4.62 1.83
C LEU A 51 -12.50 -3.60 0.77
N VAL A 52 -13.28 -3.43 -0.30
CA VAL A 52 -13.00 -2.45 -1.37
C VAL A 52 -13.04 -1.03 -0.81
N GLU A 53 -14.07 -0.70 -0.04
CA GLU A 53 -14.22 0.63 0.55
C GLU A 53 -13.14 0.88 1.62
N GLN A 54 -12.85 -0.13 2.44
CA GLN A 54 -11.77 -0.03 3.44
C GLN A 54 -10.40 0.17 2.80
N GLU A 55 -10.12 -0.53 1.71
CA GLU A 55 -8.89 -0.35 0.95
C GLU A 55 -8.82 1.05 0.34
N HIS A 56 -9.94 1.55 -0.21
CA HIS A 56 -10.03 2.89 -0.77
C HIS A 56 -9.74 3.96 0.30
N GLU A 57 -10.41 3.89 1.46
CA GLU A 57 -10.18 4.79 2.58
C GLU A 57 -8.73 4.73 3.07
N ALA A 58 -8.15 3.53 3.19
CA ALA A 58 -6.77 3.35 3.60
C ALA A 58 -5.77 3.98 2.61
N LYS A 59 -6.00 3.86 1.30
CA LYS A 59 -5.18 4.55 0.28
C LYS A 59 -5.32 6.07 0.39
N GLN A 60 -6.53 6.58 0.58
CA GLN A 60 -6.76 8.03 0.62
C GLN A 60 -6.12 8.67 1.85
N THR A 61 -6.20 8.00 2.99
CA THR A 61 -5.78 8.55 4.28
C THR A 61 -4.32 8.26 4.63
N ALA A 62 -3.69 7.25 4.01
CA ALA A 62 -2.31 6.89 4.32
C ALA A 62 -1.31 8.05 4.10
N ASN A 63 -0.38 8.19 5.06
CA ASN A 63 0.72 9.14 4.97
C ASN A 63 1.71 8.76 3.87
N VAL A 64 1.97 7.46 3.70
CA VAL A 64 2.86 6.91 2.67
C VAL A 64 2.15 5.78 1.92
N LEU A 65 2.22 5.84 0.59
CA LEU A 65 1.83 4.75 -0.29
C LEU A 65 3.09 3.97 -0.63
N PHE A 66 3.23 2.76 -0.11
CA PHE A 66 4.40 1.89 -0.35
C PHE A 66 4.01 0.77 -1.33
N TYR A 67 4.54 0.85 -2.55
CA TYR A 67 4.23 -0.07 -3.64
C TYR A 67 5.45 -0.91 -4.02
N VAL A 68 5.28 -2.23 -4.06
CA VAL A 68 6.28 -3.17 -4.58
C VAL A 68 5.77 -3.79 -5.87
N ILE A 69 6.51 -3.62 -6.96
CA ILE A 69 6.24 -4.25 -8.26
C ILE A 69 7.34 -5.30 -8.48
N ASP A 70 6.96 -6.56 -8.36
CA ASP A 70 7.87 -7.69 -8.50
C ASP A 70 7.83 -8.31 -9.91
N SER A 71 8.70 -9.31 -10.14
CA SER A 71 8.78 -10.01 -11.42
C SER A 71 7.84 -11.24 -11.53
N GLN A 72 7.19 -11.67 -10.44
CA GLN A 72 6.31 -12.86 -10.43
C GLN A 72 4.86 -12.54 -10.79
N THR A 73 4.46 -11.28 -10.75
CA THR A 73 3.12 -10.84 -11.16
C THR A 73 3.22 -9.75 -12.23
N ARG A 74 2.18 -9.62 -13.07
CA ARG A 74 2.10 -8.49 -14.02
C ARG A 74 1.77 -7.17 -13.32
N ASN A 75 1.00 -7.25 -12.22
CA ASN A 75 0.65 -6.13 -11.36
C ASN A 75 0.21 -4.84 -12.08
N VAL A 76 -0.57 -5.00 -13.16
CA VAL A 76 -0.93 -3.89 -14.07
C VAL A 76 -1.68 -2.78 -13.33
N VAL A 77 -2.62 -3.16 -12.45
CA VAL A 77 -3.37 -2.20 -11.62
C VAL A 77 -2.42 -1.43 -10.71
N GLY A 78 -1.50 -2.11 -10.03
CA GLY A 78 -0.53 -1.45 -9.15
C GLY A 78 0.39 -0.48 -9.90
N MET A 79 0.74 -0.76 -11.16
CA MET A 79 1.50 0.16 -12.01
C MET A 79 0.68 1.41 -12.38
N ILE A 80 -0.59 1.25 -12.73
CA ILE A 80 -1.49 2.37 -13.05
C ILE A 80 -1.69 3.25 -11.80
N GLU A 81 -1.93 2.62 -10.65
CA GLU A 81 -2.08 3.33 -9.38
C GLU A 81 -0.82 4.09 -9.00
N ALA A 82 0.36 3.45 -9.08
CA ALA A 82 1.63 4.11 -8.79
C ALA A 82 1.85 5.33 -9.70
N ALA A 83 1.57 5.22 -11.00
CA ALA A 83 1.65 6.34 -11.93
C ALA A 83 0.67 7.47 -11.56
N ALA A 84 -0.58 7.14 -11.22
CA ALA A 84 -1.59 8.11 -10.79
C ALA A 84 -1.18 8.82 -9.50
N PHE A 85 -0.68 8.10 -8.50
CA PHE A 85 -0.24 8.67 -7.23
C PHE A 85 1.00 9.55 -7.37
N ALA A 86 1.94 9.16 -8.25
CA ALA A 86 3.07 10.00 -8.60
C ALA A 86 2.62 11.32 -9.25
N GLY A 87 1.71 11.24 -10.23
CA GLY A 87 1.13 12.43 -10.88
C GLY A 87 0.36 13.33 -9.92
N ALA A 88 -0.35 12.74 -8.95
CA ALA A 88 -1.06 13.46 -7.89
C ALA A 88 -0.15 13.98 -6.76
N ARG A 89 1.18 13.83 -6.87
CA ARG A 89 2.17 14.25 -5.86
C ARG A 89 1.92 13.68 -4.47
N ARG A 90 1.37 12.46 -4.39
CA ARG A 90 1.26 11.72 -3.13
C ARG A 90 2.64 11.26 -2.69
N ARG A 91 2.82 11.02 -1.39
CA ARG A 91 4.06 10.44 -0.84
C ARG A 91 4.11 8.96 -1.22
N LEU A 92 4.67 8.68 -2.40
CA LEU A 92 4.82 7.35 -2.97
C LEU A 92 6.26 6.86 -2.77
N VAL A 93 6.40 5.66 -2.21
CA VAL A 93 7.64 4.87 -2.26
C VAL A 93 7.38 3.70 -3.20
N LEU A 94 8.14 3.63 -4.30
CA LEU A 94 7.98 2.61 -5.33
C LEU A 94 9.25 1.76 -5.43
N VAL A 95 9.11 0.46 -5.25
CA VAL A 95 10.19 -0.53 -5.42
C VAL A 95 9.84 -1.38 -6.64
N ILE A 96 10.70 -1.38 -7.65
CA ILE A 96 10.50 -2.15 -8.88
C ILE A 96 11.63 -3.16 -9.00
N LYS A 97 11.28 -4.44 -9.09
CA LYS A 97 12.22 -5.48 -9.48
C LYS A 97 12.24 -5.57 -11.01
N PRO A 98 13.40 -5.42 -11.67
CA PRO A 98 13.51 -5.63 -13.11
C PRO A 98 13.04 -7.04 -13.50
N TYR A 99 12.41 -7.14 -14.67
CA TYR A 99 11.99 -8.39 -15.29
C TYR A 99 13.18 -9.13 -15.92
#